data_AF-A0A7S4M736-F1
#
_entry.id   AF-A0A7S4M736-F1
#
_cell.length_a   1.000
_cell.length_b   1.000
_cell.length_c   1.000
_cell.angle_alpha   90.00
_cell.angle_beta   90.00
_cell.angle_gamma   90.00
#
_symmetry.space_group_name_H-M   'P 1'
#
loop_
_entity.id
_entity.type
_entity.pdbx_description
1 polymer ?
#
loop_
_entity_poly.entity_id
_entity_poly.type
_entity_poly.pdbx_seq_one_letter_code
_entity_poly.pdbx_strand_id
1 'polypeptide(L)'
;KRKSVRGCIVGQDISVLNLVVTQMGEKTIEGLTDSSAPRRLGPKRANKIRSLFNLTKDDDVRKYVIARNFTSKKGKEQRKAPKIQRLVTPLVLQRKRARKAEQMNSVLRNKEEAAAYKQLVAQRMAEKREARRSLISKRRSSRKSAKMAAEKK
;
A
#
# COMPACT_ATOMS: atom_id res chain seq x y z
N LYS A 1 -30.01 -10.80 15.12
CA LYS A 1 -31.17 -11.71 15.33
C LYS A 1 -31.03 -12.34 16.71
N ARG A 2 -32.05 -12.27 17.59
CA ARG A 2 -31.98 -12.83 18.95
C ARG A 2 -32.03 -14.36 18.91
N LYS A 3 -31.16 -15.02 19.67
CA LYS A 3 -31.06 -16.49 19.78
C LYS A 3 -30.84 -16.88 21.24
N SER A 4 -31.49 -17.95 21.68
CA SER A 4 -31.13 -18.62 22.94
C SER A 4 -29.81 -19.37 22.75
N VAL A 5 -28.94 -19.31 23.75
CA VAL A 5 -27.61 -19.95 23.75
C VAL A 5 -27.43 -20.62 25.10
N ARG A 6 -26.77 -21.78 25.13
CA ARG A 6 -26.42 -22.47 26.37
C ARG A 6 -25.24 -21.78 27.04
N GLY A 7 -25.23 -21.73 28.37
CA GLY A 7 -24.11 -21.22 29.17
C GLY A 7 -22.86 -22.10 29.11
N CYS A 8 -21.72 -21.60 29.60
CA CYS A 8 -20.44 -22.31 29.58
C CYS A 8 -20.26 -23.36 30.69
N ILE A 9 -21.10 -23.33 31.72
CA ILE A 9 -21.01 -24.24 32.87
C ILE A 9 -21.63 -25.59 32.50
N VAL A 10 -20.87 -26.65 32.74
CA VAL A 10 -21.30 -28.02 32.46
C VAL A 10 -22.39 -28.45 33.45
N GLY A 11 -23.50 -28.94 32.91
CA GLY A 11 -24.64 -29.47 33.68
C GLY A 11 -25.13 -30.79 33.09
N GLN A 12 -26.01 -31.47 33.82
CA GLN A 12 -26.58 -32.77 33.42
C GLN A 12 -27.50 -32.68 32.19
N ASP A 13 -27.94 -31.47 31.83
CA ASP A 13 -28.80 -31.19 30.69
C ASP A 13 -28.04 -31.18 29.34
N ILE A 14 -26.71 -31.28 29.35
CA ILE A 14 -25.89 -31.28 28.14
C ILE A 14 -25.84 -32.69 27.53
N SER A 15 -26.29 -32.84 26.29
CA SER A 15 -26.27 -34.14 25.59
C SER A 15 -24.91 -34.56 25.05
N VAL A 16 -24.05 -33.60 24.67
CA VAL A 16 -22.74 -33.88 24.04
C VAL A 16 -21.70 -32.88 24.53
N LEU A 17 -20.52 -33.38 24.93
CA LEU A 17 -19.34 -32.58 25.25
C LEU A 17 -18.26 -32.80 24.19
N ASN A 18 -17.72 -31.70 23.67
CA ASN A 18 -16.57 -31.74 22.76
C ASN A 18 -15.28 -31.57 23.57
N LEU A 19 -14.46 -32.61 23.60
CA LEU A 19 -13.19 -32.63 24.33
C LEU A 19 -12.01 -32.59 23.36
N VAL A 20 -10.89 -32.01 23.80
CA VAL A 20 -9.62 -32.00 23.04
C VAL A 20 -8.54 -32.62 23.91
N VAL A 21 -7.89 -33.66 23.41
CA VAL A 21 -6.79 -34.33 24.10
C VAL A 21 -5.53 -33.47 24.01
N THR A 22 -4.94 -33.13 25.16
CA THR A 22 -3.72 -32.30 25.24
C THR A 22 -2.45 -33.14 25.36
N GLN A 23 -2.53 -34.28 26.05
CA GLN A 23 -1.42 -35.21 26.28
C GLN A 23 -1.92 -36.64 26.09
N MET A 24 -1.10 -37.47 25.44
CA MET A 24 -1.40 -38.90 25.28
C MET A 24 -1.06 -39.63 26.57
N GLY A 25 -1.97 -40.48 27.05
CA GLY A 25 -1.72 -41.40 28.17
C GLY A 25 -1.04 -42.70 27.70
N GLU A 26 -0.86 -43.64 28.63
CA GLU A 26 -0.23 -44.94 28.35
C GLU A 26 -1.05 -45.82 27.39
N LYS A 27 -2.38 -45.71 27.42
CA LYS A 27 -3.29 -46.49 26.57
C LYS A 27 -3.59 -45.75 25.28
N THR A 28 -3.42 -46.43 24.15
CA THR A 28 -3.85 -45.96 22.83
C THR A 28 -5.37 -46.09 22.70
N ILE A 29 -5.98 -45.15 22.00
CA ILE A 29 -7.42 -45.09 21.75
C ILE A 29 -7.65 -45.25 20.24
N GLU A 30 -8.34 -46.32 19.87
CA GLU A 30 -8.65 -46.64 18.48
C GLU A 30 -9.40 -45.47 17.80
N GLY A 31 -8.96 -45.14 16.59
CA GLY A 31 -9.55 -44.08 15.77
C GLY A 31 -9.15 -42.65 16.17
N LEU A 32 -8.55 -42.44 17.33
CA LEU A 32 -8.07 -41.12 17.77
C LEU A 32 -6.54 -41.01 17.72
N THR A 33 -5.85 -41.95 18.36
CA THR A 33 -4.37 -41.94 18.43
C THR A 33 -3.71 -42.72 17.30
N ASP A 34 -4.46 -43.60 16.64
CA ASP A 34 -3.89 -44.61 15.75
C ASP A 34 -3.77 -44.12 14.30
N SER A 35 -4.53 -43.09 13.93
CA SER A 35 -4.52 -42.54 12.57
C SER A 35 -3.98 -41.12 12.54
N SER A 36 -3.12 -40.82 11.55
CA SER A 36 -2.66 -39.45 11.31
C SER A 36 -3.33 -38.90 10.05
N ALA A 37 -4.08 -37.81 10.21
CA ALA A 37 -4.67 -37.11 9.08
C ALA A 37 -3.66 -36.10 8.50
N PRO A 38 -3.16 -36.29 7.25
CA PRO A 38 -2.19 -35.38 6.68
C PRO A 38 -2.78 -34.00 6.42
N ARG A 39 -1.97 -32.95 6.64
CA ARG A 39 -2.38 -31.58 6.33
C ARG A 39 -2.46 -31.40 4.82
N ARG A 40 -3.69 -31.29 4.31
CA ARG A 40 -3.97 -31.11 2.88
C ARG A 40 -3.44 -29.79 2.31
N LEU A 41 -3.37 -28.72 3.12
CA LEU A 41 -2.99 -27.38 2.66
C LEU A 41 -1.73 -26.89 3.36
N GLY A 42 -0.72 -26.55 2.55
CA GLY A 42 0.49 -25.87 3.00
C GLY A 42 0.34 -24.35 3.09
N PRO A 43 1.34 -23.65 3.65
CA PRO A 43 1.36 -22.20 3.69
C PRO A 43 1.46 -21.59 2.28
N LYS A 44 0.66 -20.53 2.04
CA LYS A 44 0.63 -19.78 0.76
C LYS A 44 1.53 -18.55 0.74
N ARG A 45 1.85 -17.97 1.90
CA ARG A 45 2.62 -16.72 2.02
C ARG A 45 4.12 -17.03 1.97
N ALA A 46 4.90 -16.24 1.22
CA ALA A 46 6.34 -16.44 1.08
C ALA A 46 7.07 -16.63 2.43
N ASN A 47 6.88 -15.72 3.39
CA ASN A 47 7.55 -15.82 4.70
C ASN A 47 7.11 -17.03 5.54
N LYS A 48 5.88 -17.53 5.34
CA LYS A 48 5.41 -18.74 6.03
C LYS A 48 5.92 -20.03 5.37
N ILE A 49 6.21 -19.99 4.07
CA ILE A 49 6.93 -21.07 3.39
C ILE A 49 8.37 -21.09 3.88
N ARG A 50 9.03 -19.93 3.98
CA ARG A 50 10.39 -19.82 4.54
C ARG A 50 10.47 -20.40 5.95
N SER A 51 9.54 -20.02 6.84
CA SER A 51 9.54 -20.54 8.22
C SER A 51 9.24 -22.04 8.31
N LEU A 52 8.49 -22.61 7.36
CA LEU A 52 8.16 -24.04 7.40
C LEU A 52 9.36 -24.91 7.02
N PHE A 53 10.14 -24.46 6.03
CA PHE A 53 11.28 -25.19 5.49
C PHE A 53 12.63 -24.66 6.02
N ASN A 54 12.62 -23.78 7.01
CA ASN A 54 13.80 -23.11 7.57
C ASN A 54 14.71 -22.48 6.48
N LEU A 55 14.09 -21.88 5.45
CA LEU A 55 14.82 -21.23 4.36
C LEU A 55 15.30 -19.84 4.77
N THR A 56 16.45 -19.44 4.24
CA THR A 56 16.94 -18.08 4.33
C THR A 56 16.13 -17.16 3.42
N LYS A 57 16.42 -15.85 3.43
CA LYS A 57 15.71 -14.87 2.57
C LYS A 57 16.12 -14.98 1.09
N ASP A 58 17.34 -15.43 0.83
CA ASP A 58 17.91 -15.47 -0.53
C ASP A 58 17.43 -16.70 -1.30
N ASP A 59 16.95 -17.73 -0.59
CA ASP A 59 16.38 -18.92 -1.20
C ASP A 59 15.09 -18.62 -1.99
N ASP A 60 14.92 -19.30 -3.13
CA ASP A 60 13.71 -19.20 -3.93
C ASP A 60 12.59 -20.10 -3.40
N VAL A 61 11.60 -19.48 -2.76
CA VAL A 61 10.40 -20.15 -2.21
C VAL A 61 9.53 -20.85 -3.25
N ARG A 62 9.68 -20.57 -4.56
CA ARG A 62 8.85 -21.19 -5.62
C ARG A 62 9.02 -22.70 -5.71
N LYS A 63 10.23 -23.19 -5.44
CA LYS A 63 10.57 -24.61 -5.51
C LYS A 63 9.96 -25.41 -4.37
N TYR A 64 9.74 -24.77 -3.23
CA TYR A 64 9.30 -25.40 -1.98
C TYR A 64 7.78 -25.27 -1.74
N VAL A 65 7.01 -24.82 -2.73
CA VAL A 65 5.55 -24.75 -2.60
C VAL A 65 4.96 -26.16 -2.56
N ILE A 66 4.27 -26.48 -1.47
CA ILE A 66 3.52 -27.72 -1.35
C ILE A 66 2.37 -27.70 -2.37
N ALA A 67 2.47 -28.60 -3.34
CA ALA A 67 1.48 -28.81 -4.39
C ALA A 67 0.78 -30.14 -4.17
N ARG A 68 -0.49 -30.21 -4.59
CA ARG A 68 -1.27 -31.45 -4.55
C ARG A 68 -1.25 -32.09 -5.93
N ASN A 69 -0.77 -33.33 -6.00
CA ASN A 69 -1.00 -34.22 -7.13
C ASN A 69 -2.28 -35.02 -6.85
N PHE A 70 -3.18 -35.11 -7.83
CA PHE A 70 -4.36 -35.96 -7.70
C PHE A 70 -4.89 -36.35 -9.08
N THR A 71 -5.52 -37.53 -9.13
CA THR A 71 -6.22 -38.01 -10.32
C THR A 71 -7.61 -37.38 -10.36
N SER A 72 -7.92 -36.71 -11.48
CA SER A 72 -9.24 -36.17 -11.74
C SER A 72 -10.25 -37.31 -11.94
N LYS A 73 -11.55 -37.03 -11.79
CA LYS A 73 -12.62 -37.99 -12.11
C LYS A 73 -12.53 -38.53 -13.55
N LYS A 74 -11.88 -37.79 -14.45
CA LYS A 74 -11.62 -38.17 -15.86
C LYS A 74 -10.32 -38.99 -16.04
N GLY A 75 -9.72 -39.51 -14.98
CA GLY A 75 -8.48 -40.31 -15.03
C GLY A 75 -7.19 -39.53 -15.24
N LYS A 76 -7.24 -38.21 -15.44
CA LYS A 76 -6.04 -37.38 -15.68
C LYS A 76 -5.35 -36.97 -14.39
N GLU A 77 -4.04 -37.18 -14.30
CA GLU A 77 -3.23 -36.66 -13.20
C GLU A 77 -3.05 -35.14 -13.31
N GLN A 78 -3.26 -34.43 -12.20
CA GLN A 78 -3.10 -32.98 -12.14
C GLN A 78 -2.30 -32.57 -10.91
N ARG A 79 -1.34 -31.67 -11.11
CA ARG A 79 -0.62 -30.96 -10.05
C ARG A 79 -1.21 -29.57 -9.86
N LYS A 80 -1.76 -29.30 -8.67
CA LYS A 80 -2.29 -27.98 -8.30
C LYS A 80 -1.48 -27.37 -7.17
N ALA A 81 -0.97 -26.16 -7.40
CA ALA A 81 -0.22 -25.39 -6.41
C ALA A 81 -0.90 -24.04 -6.13
N PRO A 82 -0.83 -23.51 -4.89
CA PRO A 82 -1.33 -22.18 -4.59
C PRO A 82 -0.42 -21.10 -5.20
N LYS A 83 -1.01 -20.00 -5.67
CA LYS A 83 -0.25 -18.78 -6.00
C LYS A 83 0.44 -18.25 -4.75
N ILE A 84 1.77 -18.14 -4.78
CA ILE A 84 2.54 -17.61 -3.67
C ILE A 84 2.19 -16.14 -3.46
N GLN A 85 1.73 -15.81 -2.27
CA GLN A 85 1.39 -14.44 -1.91
C GLN A 85 2.57 -13.77 -1.20
N ARG A 86 2.74 -12.46 -1.43
CA ARG A 86 3.83 -11.64 -0.87
C ARG A 86 5.24 -12.03 -1.33
N LEU A 87 5.36 -12.76 -2.44
CA LEU A 87 6.64 -12.91 -3.10
C LEU A 87 7.06 -11.58 -3.72
N VAL A 88 8.30 -11.15 -3.49
CA VAL A 88 8.87 -9.99 -4.16
C VAL A 88 9.19 -10.39 -5.59
N THR A 89 8.50 -9.77 -6.56
CA THR A 89 8.70 -10.02 -8.00
C THR A 89 9.20 -8.76 -8.70
N PRO A 90 9.79 -8.86 -9.90
CA PRO A 90 10.22 -7.70 -10.68
C PRO A 90 9.11 -6.66 -10.88
N LEU A 91 7.86 -7.11 -11.08
CA LEU A 91 6.68 -6.25 -11.20
C LEU A 91 6.42 -5.42 -9.93
N VAL A 92 6.58 -6.00 -8.74
CA VAL A 92 6.43 -5.28 -7.47
C VAL A 92 7.52 -4.22 -7.32
N LEU A 93 8.75 -4.54 -7.70
CA LEU A 93 9.87 -3.60 -7.70
C LEU A 93 9.64 -2.45 -8.70
N GLN A 94 9.19 -2.77 -9.91
CA GLN A 94 8.87 -1.78 -10.95
C GLN A 94 7.76 -0.83 -10.48
N ARG A 95 6.65 -1.35 -9.93
CA ARG A 95 5.57 -0.52 -9.37
C ARG A 95 6.04 0.39 -8.24
N LYS A 96 6.95 -0.10 -7.39
CA LYS A 96 7.57 0.71 -6.32
C LYS A 96 8.44 1.83 -6.89
N ARG A 97 9.24 1.55 -7.93
CA ARG A 97 10.05 2.56 -8.63
C ARG A 97 9.15 3.61 -9.32
N ALA A 98 8.11 3.18 -10.02
CA ALA A 98 7.17 4.05 -10.71
C ALA A 98 6.51 5.05 -9.74
N ARG A 99 6.01 4.58 -8.59
CA ARG A 99 5.44 5.44 -7.55
C ARG A 99 6.43 6.50 -7.05
N LYS A 100 7.69 6.11 -6.83
CA LYS A 100 8.74 7.05 -6.42
C LYS A 100 9.04 8.08 -7.51
N ALA A 101 9.11 7.64 -8.76
CA ALA A 101 9.36 8.53 -9.90
C ALA A 101 8.21 9.53 -10.06
N GLU A 102 6.96 9.09 -9.97
CA GLU A 102 5.78 9.95 -10.01
C GLU A 102 5.78 11.00 -8.89
N GLN A 103 6.13 10.58 -7.66
CA GLN A 103 6.27 11.50 -6.54
C GLN A 103 7.35 12.56 -6.80
N MET A 104 8.51 12.15 -7.31
CA MET A 104 9.60 13.09 -7.65
C MET A 104 9.21 14.03 -8.78
N ASN A 105 8.56 13.52 -9.83
CA ASN A 105 8.09 14.31 -10.97
C ASN A 105 7.08 15.38 -10.52
N SER A 106 6.18 15.03 -9.60
CA SER A 106 5.23 16.00 -9.02
C SER A 106 5.93 17.13 -8.28
N VAL A 107 6.97 16.81 -7.48
CA VAL A 107 7.78 17.81 -6.78
C VAL A 107 8.54 18.70 -7.75
N LEU A 108 9.16 18.12 -8.78
CA LEU A 108 9.89 18.88 -9.80
C LEU A 108 8.97 19.82 -10.57
N ARG A 109 7.81 19.33 -11.02
CA ARG A 109 6.81 20.14 -11.70
C ARG A 109 6.35 21.32 -10.84
N ASN A 110 5.99 21.08 -9.58
CA ASN A 110 5.57 22.16 -8.68
C ASN A 110 6.69 23.19 -8.43
N LYS A 111 7.95 22.75 -8.39
CA LYS A 111 9.12 23.64 -8.26
C LYS A 111 9.29 24.51 -9.50
N GLU A 112 9.18 23.93 -10.69
CA GLU A 112 9.26 24.64 -11.97
C GLU A 112 8.11 25.64 -12.13
N GLU A 113 6.87 25.22 -11.85
CA GLU A 113 5.68 26.09 -11.88
C GLU A 113 5.81 27.25 -10.89
N ALA A 114 6.29 26.99 -9.67
CA ALA A 114 6.54 28.04 -8.68
C ALA A 114 7.64 29.01 -9.12
N ALA A 115 8.70 28.52 -9.78
CA ALA A 115 9.75 29.36 -10.33
C ALA A 115 9.22 30.26 -11.47
N ALA A 116 8.46 29.68 -12.40
CA ALA A 116 7.83 30.40 -13.51
C ALA A 116 6.85 31.46 -12.99
N TYR A 117 6.02 31.12 -12.00
CA TYR A 117 5.09 32.07 -11.38
C TYR A 117 5.82 33.23 -10.70
N LYS A 118 6.92 32.97 -9.98
CA LYS A 118 7.74 34.03 -9.37
C LYS A 118 8.31 35.00 -10.40
N GLN A 119 8.78 34.50 -11.55
CA GLN A 119 9.25 35.34 -12.65
C GLN A 119 8.14 36.25 -13.20
N LEU A 120 6.95 35.68 -13.45
CA LEU A 120 5.77 36.44 -13.91
C LEU A 120 5.38 37.55 -12.93
N VAL A 121 5.36 37.24 -11.62
CA VAL A 121 5.03 38.23 -10.58
C VAL A 121 6.07 39.35 -10.56
N ALA A 122 7.36 39.04 -10.69
CA ALA A 122 8.41 40.04 -10.74
C ALA A 122 8.25 41.00 -11.94
N GLN A 123 7.94 40.46 -13.12
CA GLN A 123 7.67 41.26 -14.34
C GLN A 123 6.48 42.21 -14.11
N ARG A 124 5.32 41.70 -13.67
CA ARG A 124 4.13 42.53 -13.41
C ARG A 124 4.35 43.61 -12.36
N MET A 125 5.16 43.33 -11.34
CA MET A 125 5.51 44.31 -10.31
C MET A 125 6.43 45.41 -10.84
N ALA A 126 7.35 45.08 -11.76
CA ALA A 126 8.19 46.05 -12.44
C ALA A 126 7.36 46.97 -13.35
N GLU A 127 6.49 46.40 -14.18
CA GLU A 127 5.55 47.14 -15.04
C GLU A 127 4.66 48.09 -14.23
N LYS A 128 4.08 47.60 -13.11
CA LYS A 128 3.26 48.42 -12.21
C LYS A 128 4.05 49.58 -11.61
N ARG A 129 5.31 49.35 -11.24
CA ARG A 129 6.21 50.38 -10.69
C ARG A 129 6.53 51.44 -11.75
N GLU A 130 6.77 51.02 -12.99
CA GLU A 130 7.03 51.90 -14.12
C GLU A 130 5.80 52.74 -14.49
N ALA A 131 4.62 52.11 -14.58
CA ALA A 131 3.35 52.81 -14.80
C ALA A 131 3.11 53.88 -13.71
N ARG A 132 3.36 53.54 -12.43
CA ARG A 132 3.26 54.51 -11.32
C ARG A 132 4.26 55.65 -11.46
N ARG A 133 5.51 55.39 -11.86
CA ARG A 133 6.53 56.43 -12.11
C ARG A 133 6.11 57.36 -13.25
N SER A 134 5.59 56.81 -14.35
CA SER A 134 5.07 57.58 -15.49
C SER A 134 3.93 58.51 -15.08
N LEU A 135 2.95 58.02 -14.31
CA LEU A 135 1.85 58.83 -13.78
C LEU A 135 2.34 59.98 -12.88
N ILE A 136 3.30 59.70 -11.98
CA ILE A 136 3.89 60.73 -11.11
C ILE A 136 4.64 61.77 -11.95
N SER A 137 5.40 61.34 -12.97
CA SER A 137 6.11 62.24 -13.88
C SER A 137 5.15 63.16 -14.62
N LYS A 138 4.07 62.62 -15.21
CA LYS A 138 3.00 63.39 -15.85
C LYS A 138 2.34 64.40 -14.90
N ARG A 139 2.13 64.02 -13.63
CA ARG A 139 1.57 64.94 -12.61
C ARG A 139 2.56 66.05 -12.21
N ARG A 140 3.87 65.75 -12.19
CA ARG A 140 4.90 66.76 -11.90
C ARG A 140 5.08 67.72 -13.06
N SER A 141 5.08 67.25 -14.30
CA SER A 141 5.18 68.11 -15.49
C SER A 141 3.97 69.04 -15.60
N SER A 142 2.75 68.55 -15.38
CA SER A 142 1.55 69.38 -15.39
C SER A 142 1.52 70.44 -14.28
N ARG A 143 2.02 70.11 -13.08
CA ARG A 143 2.18 71.10 -11.99
C ARG A 143 3.26 72.14 -12.30
N LYS A 144 4.38 71.73 -12.91
CA LYS A 144 5.45 72.64 -13.32
C LYS A 144 4.98 73.60 -14.42
N SER A 145 4.27 73.10 -15.42
CA SER A 145 3.71 73.95 -16.49
C SER A 145 2.68 74.94 -15.95
N ALA A 146 1.80 74.51 -15.03
CA ALA A 146 0.83 75.39 -14.37
C ALA A 146 1.52 76.50 -13.54
N LYS A 147 2.60 76.17 -12.81
CA LYS A 147 3.37 77.16 -12.05
C LYS A 147 4.06 78.18 -12.96
N MET A 148 4.71 77.72 -14.03
CA MET A 148 5.37 78.58 -15.02
C MET A 148 4.36 79.50 -15.76
N ALA A 149 3.13 79.03 -15.95
CA ALA A 149 2.06 79.84 -16.54
C ALA A 149 1.52 80.91 -15.57
N ALA A 150 1.51 80.62 -14.25
CA ALA A 150 1.13 81.56 -13.22
C ALA A 150 2.19 82.65 -12.96
N GLU A 151 3.48 82.34 -13.09
CA GLU A 151 4.60 83.31 -12.99
C GLU A 151 4.73 84.23 -14.21
N LYS A 152 4.05 83.92 -15.33
CA LYS A 152 4.04 84.72 -16.57
C LYS A 152 2.85 85.68 -16.68
N LYS A 153 1.94 85.70 -15.70
CA LYS A 153 0.86 86.68 -15.55
C LYS A 153 1.23 87.68 -14.48
#